data_AF-X0TWZ7-F1
#
_entry.id   AF-X0TWZ7-F1
#
_cell.length_a   1.000
_cell.length_b   1.000
_cell.length_c   1.000
_cell.angle_alpha   90.00
_cell.angle_beta   90.00
_cell.angle_gamma   90.00
#
_symmetry.space_group_name_H-M   'P 1'
#
loop_
_entity.id
_entity.type
_entity.pdbx_description
1 polymer ?
#
loop_
_entity_poly.entity_id
_entity_poly.type
_entity_poly.pdbx_seq_one_letter_code
_entity_poly.pdbx_strand_id
1 'polypeptide(L)'
;RKWWHKIKWDYIGRPKPQDRTEVKLTDITLSDTVLTVTASPRDSGKFEGAHSRKRVLAIYDESKEIEDDVFDSVEGSFSKTEQPLIAAGSTPGVQMGRFYDICRGGPGYRDWYPIHITRDDMIKAGFMDAKWAHNRLLQWGADNPKYLNHIEGEFANDDPSVIIPFHWVSKAKDRWLDMEAAGTLPRYPNAIGVDCAWGGEDRTVICLTYNNVVLSIHTYDYRDTMESAGQVIMLAKYNKDIPIVVDVIGWGAGVHDSLKHSGYNVIAFNAGGKSDLTE
;
A
#
# COMPACT_ATOMS: atom_id res chain seq x y z
N ARG A 1 -31.30 -7.24 2.98
CA ARG A 1 -31.56 -6.52 4.26
C ARG A 1 -30.27 -6.51 5.07
N LYS A 2 -29.84 -5.36 5.62
CA LYS A 2 -28.55 -5.19 6.34
C LYS A 2 -28.47 -6.12 7.58
N TRP A 3 -27.28 -6.65 7.87
CA TRP A 3 -27.00 -7.70 8.86
C TRP A 3 -27.40 -7.32 10.31
N TRP A 4 -27.14 -6.09 10.73
CA TRP A 4 -27.36 -5.61 12.10
C TRP A 4 -28.83 -5.57 12.54
N HIS A 5 -29.78 -5.64 11.60
CA HIS A 5 -31.20 -5.80 11.92
C HIS A 5 -31.59 -7.23 12.30
N LYS A 6 -30.75 -8.22 11.96
CA LYS A 6 -30.98 -9.65 12.27
C LYS A 6 -30.35 -10.08 13.58
N ILE A 7 -29.54 -9.21 14.20
CA ILE A 7 -28.89 -9.48 15.46
C ILE A 7 -29.89 -9.40 16.61
N LYS A 8 -29.82 -10.39 17.52
CA LYS A 8 -30.57 -10.39 18.79
C LYS A 8 -29.81 -9.56 19.83
N TRP A 9 -29.95 -8.24 19.77
CA TRP A 9 -29.21 -7.30 20.62
C TRP A 9 -29.39 -7.54 22.12
N ASP A 10 -30.56 -8.02 22.53
CA ASP A 10 -30.83 -8.39 23.92
C ASP A 10 -29.96 -9.56 24.41
N TYR A 11 -29.60 -10.49 23.52
CA TYR A 11 -28.68 -11.60 23.82
C TYR A 11 -27.22 -11.15 23.89
N ILE A 12 -26.91 -10.06 23.20
CA ILE A 12 -25.59 -9.43 23.18
C ILE A 12 -25.36 -8.55 24.43
N GLY A 13 -26.44 -8.20 25.16
CA GLY A 13 -26.35 -7.45 26.41
C GLY A 13 -26.26 -5.94 26.24
N ARG A 14 -26.62 -5.39 25.07
CA ARG A 14 -26.70 -3.94 24.83
C ARG A 14 -27.97 -3.53 24.10
N PRO A 15 -28.38 -2.25 24.23
CA PRO A 15 -29.46 -1.70 23.42
C PRO A 15 -29.15 -1.80 21.92
N LYS A 16 -30.19 -2.04 21.13
CA LYS A 16 -30.12 -1.97 19.67
C LYS A 16 -29.61 -0.58 19.26
N PRO A 17 -28.66 -0.49 18.31
CA PRO A 17 -28.15 0.79 17.83
C PRO A 17 -29.29 1.71 17.35
N GLN A 18 -29.23 2.97 17.77
CA GLN A 18 -30.26 3.97 17.50
C GLN A 18 -30.22 4.45 16.04
N ASP A 19 -29.03 4.46 15.42
CA ASP A 19 -28.86 4.87 14.03
C ASP A 19 -27.81 4.05 13.26
N ARG A 20 -27.67 4.34 11.95
CA ARG A 20 -26.67 3.69 11.08
C ARG A 20 -25.24 4.14 11.38
N THR A 21 -25.07 5.25 12.07
CA THR A 21 -23.78 5.89 12.37
C THR A 21 -23.11 5.14 13.51
N GLU A 22 -23.88 4.73 14.52
CA GLU A 22 -23.45 3.89 15.64
C GLU A 22 -22.95 2.51 15.20
N VAL A 23 -23.53 1.95 14.13
CA VAL A 23 -23.10 0.67 13.52
C VAL A 23 -21.83 0.84 12.65
N LYS A 24 -21.51 2.06 12.25
CA LYS A 24 -20.31 2.40 11.48
C LYS A 24 -19.15 2.87 12.35
N LEU A 25 -19.36 3.00 13.67
CA LEU A 25 -18.28 3.27 14.60
C LEU A 25 -17.34 2.07 14.62
N THR A 26 -16.04 2.36 14.69
CA THR A 26 -14.98 1.36 14.72
C THR A 26 -14.91 0.60 16.05
N ASP A 27 -15.66 1.06 17.07
CA ASP A 27 -15.69 0.45 18.40
C ASP A 27 -17.13 0.17 18.86
N ILE A 28 -17.37 -1.05 19.33
CA ILE A 28 -18.63 -1.48 19.92
C ILE A 28 -18.32 -2.09 21.29
N THR A 29 -18.67 -1.37 22.36
CA THR A 29 -18.71 -1.91 23.73
C THR A 29 -20.02 -2.66 23.94
N LEU A 30 -19.96 -3.94 24.31
CA LEU A 30 -21.14 -4.75 24.61
C LEU A 30 -21.50 -4.70 26.11
N SER A 31 -20.50 -4.53 26.96
CA SER A 31 -20.57 -4.27 28.41
C SER A 31 -19.17 -3.84 28.91
N ASP A 32 -19.01 -3.58 30.21
CA ASP A 32 -17.73 -3.34 30.89
C ASP A 32 -16.67 -4.45 30.65
N THR A 33 -17.08 -5.57 30.03
CA THR A 33 -16.29 -6.81 29.91
C THR A 33 -15.98 -7.22 28.48
N VAL A 34 -16.57 -6.60 27.45
CA VAL A 34 -16.35 -6.97 26.05
C VAL A 34 -16.32 -5.73 25.16
N LEU A 35 -15.21 -5.59 24.43
CA LEU A 35 -14.97 -4.53 23.46
C LEU A 35 -14.66 -5.15 22.11
N THR A 36 -15.36 -4.69 21.07
CA THR A 36 -15.06 -5.01 19.67
C THR A 36 -14.44 -3.80 19.00
N VAL A 37 -13.24 -4.00 18.48
CA VAL A 37 -12.49 -3.01 17.71
C VAL A 37 -12.44 -3.49 16.26
N THR A 38 -12.79 -2.60 15.35
CA THR A 38 -12.62 -2.79 13.90
C THR A 38 -11.58 -1.80 13.41
N ALA A 39 -10.46 -2.32 12.94
CA ALA A 39 -9.40 -1.50 12.37
C ALA A 39 -9.61 -1.37 10.86
N SER A 40 -9.71 -0.14 10.39
CA SER A 40 -9.46 0.23 8.99
C SER A 40 -8.07 0.89 8.94
N PRO A 41 -7.31 0.82 7.83
CA PRO A 41 -5.94 1.37 7.72
C PRO A 41 -5.76 2.84 8.15
N ARG A 42 -6.85 3.58 8.36
CA ARG A 42 -6.85 5.02 8.71
C ARG A 42 -6.88 5.33 10.22
N ASP A 43 -7.00 4.35 11.11
CA ASP A 43 -7.28 4.59 12.55
C ASP A 43 -6.21 4.10 13.55
N SER A 44 -4.95 3.92 13.11
CA SER A 44 -3.85 3.33 13.91
C SER A 44 -3.61 3.93 15.31
N GLY A 45 -4.01 5.18 15.57
CA GLY A 45 -3.79 5.87 16.85
C GLY A 45 -4.83 5.65 17.96
N LYS A 46 -5.88 4.84 17.77
CA LYS A 46 -7.01 4.76 18.73
C LYS A 46 -7.10 3.46 19.55
N PHE A 47 -6.25 2.48 19.30
CA PHE A 47 -6.45 1.12 19.83
C PHE A 47 -5.88 0.85 21.22
N GLU A 48 -4.94 1.66 21.72
CA GLU A 48 -4.42 1.51 23.09
C GLU A 48 -5.47 1.76 24.19
N GLY A 49 -6.50 2.56 23.87
CA GLY A 49 -7.62 2.84 24.78
C GLY A 49 -8.60 1.67 24.94
N ALA A 50 -8.49 0.65 24.09
CA ALA A 50 -9.47 -0.42 23.95
C ALA A 50 -9.15 -1.62 24.86
N HIS A 51 -9.24 -1.45 26.19
CA HIS A 51 -8.86 -2.48 27.15
C HIS A 51 -10.03 -2.96 28.03
N SER A 52 -10.17 -4.29 28.16
CA SER A 52 -10.99 -4.91 29.19
C SER A 52 -10.19 -5.98 29.94
N ARG A 53 -10.38 -6.08 31.26
CA ARG A 53 -9.69 -7.11 32.07
C ARG A 53 -10.15 -8.54 31.75
N LYS A 54 -11.40 -8.71 31.31
CA LYS A 54 -11.98 -10.05 31.11
C LYS A 54 -11.85 -10.55 29.67
N ARG A 55 -12.47 -9.86 28.71
CA ARG A 55 -12.55 -10.33 27.32
C ARG A 55 -12.37 -9.18 26.35
N VAL A 56 -11.56 -9.40 25.32
CA VAL A 56 -11.44 -8.46 24.19
C VAL A 56 -11.51 -9.27 22.90
N LEU A 57 -12.27 -8.76 21.92
CA LEU A 57 -12.32 -9.34 20.58
C LEU A 57 -11.94 -8.25 19.57
N ALA A 58 -10.76 -8.37 18.96
CA ALA A 58 -10.37 -7.55 17.83
C ALA A 58 -10.78 -8.24 16.53
N ILE A 59 -11.39 -7.50 15.60
CA ILE A 59 -11.73 -8.00 14.27
C ILE A 59 -11.02 -7.12 13.25
N TYR A 60 -10.12 -7.73 12.48
CA TYR A 60 -9.46 -7.11 11.36
C TYR A 60 -10.17 -7.53 10.07
N ASP A 61 -10.68 -6.53 9.36
CA ASP A 61 -11.19 -6.67 8.01
C ASP A 61 -10.15 -6.12 7.04
N GLU A 62 -10.05 -6.71 5.86
CA GLU A 62 -8.96 -6.44 4.91
C GLU A 62 -7.56 -6.47 5.52
N SER A 63 -7.32 -7.48 6.37
CA SER A 63 -6.11 -7.65 7.17
C SER A 63 -4.79 -7.60 6.40
N LYS A 64 -4.78 -7.85 5.08
CA LYS A 64 -3.56 -7.72 4.25
C LYS A 64 -3.11 -6.27 4.05
N GLU A 65 -4.00 -5.30 4.24
CA GLU A 65 -3.73 -3.86 4.09
C GLU A 65 -3.42 -3.18 5.43
N ILE A 66 -3.47 -3.94 6.53
CA ILE A 66 -3.18 -3.43 7.86
C ILE A 66 -1.66 -3.49 8.09
N GLU A 67 -1.08 -2.34 8.42
CA GLU A 67 0.34 -2.22 8.76
C GLU A 67 0.66 -2.97 10.07
N ASP A 68 1.88 -3.53 10.15
CA ASP A 68 2.33 -4.36 11.27
C ASP A 68 2.21 -3.66 12.64
N ASP A 69 2.47 -2.35 12.69
CA ASP A 69 2.35 -1.52 13.90
C ASP A 69 0.94 -1.56 14.53
N VAL A 70 -0.10 -1.71 13.70
CA VAL A 70 -1.49 -1.79 14.20
C VAL A 70 -1.75 -3.12 14.89
N PHE A 71 -1.18 -4.21 14.36
CA PHE A 71 -1.22 -5.51 15.03
C PHE A 71 -0.48 -5.44 16.37
N ASP A 72 0.75 -4.90 16.38
CA ASP A 72 1.57 -4.79 17.60
C ASP A 72 0.86 -3.96 18.68
N SER A 73 0.22 -2.84 18.29
CA SER A 73 -0.51 -1.98 19.22
C SER A 73 -1.70 -2.70 19.88
N VAL A 74 -2.50 -3.42 19.10
CA VAL A 74 -3.67 -4.17 19.62
C VAL A 74 -3.22 -5.35 20.45
N GLU A 75 -2.22 -6.12 20.01
CA GLU A 75 -1.68 -7.23 20.78
C GLU A 75 -1.08 -6.75 22.12
N GLY A 76 -0.41 -5.59 22.13
CA GLY A 76 0.07 -4.96 23.35
C GLY A 76 -1.05 -4.62 24.35
N SER A 77 -2.22 -4.23 23.87
CA SER A 77 -3.40 -3.94 24.71
C SER A 77 -3.90 -5.16 25.50
N PHE A 78 -3.56 -6.38 25.06
CA PHE A 78 -4.03 -7.63 25.67
C PHE A 78 -3.22 -8.10 26.88
N SER A 79 -2.12 -7.42 27.19
CA SER A 79 -1.21 -7.77 28.31
C SER A 79 -1.90 -7.97 29.67
N LYS A 80 -3.10 -7.41 29.87
CA LYS A 80 -3.89 -7.51 31.12
C LYS A 80 -5.28 -8.13 30.93
N THR A 81 -5.54 -8.77 29.79
CA THR A 81 -6.84 -9.38 29.45
C THR A 81 -6.77 -10.89 29.66
N GLU A 82 -7.76 -11.47 30.36
CA GLU A 82 -7.82 -12.92 30.61
C GLU A 82 -8.08 -13.74 29.34
N GLN A 83 -8.95 -13.26 28.44
CA GLN A 83 -9.36 -13.95 27.22
C GLN A 83 -9.35 -12.99 26.01
N PRO A 84 -8.17 -12.65 25.49
CA PRO A 84 -8.06 -11.91 24.24
C PRO A 84 -8.30 -12.83 23.04
N LEU A 85 -8.98 -12.32 22.02
CA LEU A 85 -9.16 -12.99 20.74
C LEU A 85 -8.99 -11.99 19.60
N ILE A 86 -8.25 -12.39 18.56
CA ILE A 86 -8.22 -11.67 17.28
C ILE A 86 -8.82 -12.56 16.21
N ALA A 87 -9.63 -11.96 15.35
CA ALA A 87 -10.05 -12.56 14.08
C ALA A 87 -9.57 -11.66 12.93
N ALA A 88 -8.69 -12.19 12.07
CA ALA A 88 -8.17 -11.47 10.92
C ALA A 88 -8.67 -12.12 9.63
N GLY A 89 -9.41 -11.36 8.82
CA GLY A 89 -9.91 -11.79 7.52
C GLY A 89 -9.42 -10.88 6.40
N SER A 90 -9.08 -11.47 5.26
CA SER A 90 -8.91 -10.76 3.98
C SER A 90 -8.93 -11.75 2.82
N THR A 91 -9.16 -11.23 1.61
CA THR A 91 -8.81 -11.98 0.39
C THR A 91 -7.29 -12.09 0.29
N PRO A 92 -6.72 -13.23 -0.12
CA PRO A 92 -5.28 -13.35 -0.33
C PRO A 92 -4.72 -12.29 -1.26
N GLY A 93 -3.44 -11.99 -1.09
CA GLY A 93 -2.73 -10.98 -1.86
C GLY A 93 -1.32 -11.45 -2.20
N VAL A 94 -0.39 -10.50 -2.23
CA VAL A 94 1.04 -10.80 -2.36
C VAL A 94 1.52 -11.68 -1.20
N GLN A 95 2.54 -12.51 -1.44
CA GLN A 95 3.10 -13.43 -0.43
C GLN A 95 4.03 -12.70 0.55
N MET A 96 3.51 -11.66 1.21
CA MET A 96 4.23 -10.87 2.20
C MET A 96 3.30 -10.14 3.17
N GLY A 97 3.89 -9.58 4.22
CA GLY A 97 3.19 -8.86 5.28
C GLY A 97 2.67 -9.79 6.38
N ARG A 98 2.31 -9.20 7.52
CA ARG A 98 1.91 -9.95 8.71
C ARG A 98 0.74 -10.89 8.50
N PHE A 99 -0.28 -10.50 7.74
CA PHE A 99 -1.40 -11.40 7.44
C PHE A 99 -0.96 -12.67 6.71
N TYR A 100 -0.08 -12.55 5.71
CA TYR A 100 0.48 -13.71 5.01
C TYR A 100 1.32 -14.59 5.95
N ASP A 101 2.13 -13.97 6.81
CA ASP A 101 2.98 -14.68 7.77
C ASP A 101 2.18 -15.41 8.87
N ILE A 102 1.04 -14.85 9.26
CA ILE A 102 0.05 -15.53 10.11
C ILE A 102 -0.55 -16.74 9.36
N CYS A 103 -1.03 -16.54 8.13
CA CYS A 103 -1.69 -17.59 7.34
C CYS A 103 -0.78 -18.80 7.05
N ARG A 104 0.53 -18.57 6.86
CA ARG A 104 1.51 -19.65 6.62
C ARG A 104 2.04 -20.31 7.90
N GLY A 105 1.63 -19.83 9.09
CA GLY A 105 2.13 -20.33 10.38
C GLY A 105 3.62 -20.04 10.61
N GLY A 106 4.07 -18.83 10.25
CA GLY A 106 5.46 -18.42 10.40
C GLY A 106 5.96 -18.48 11.86
N PRO A 107 7.29 -18.48 12.08
CA PRO A 107 7.85 -18.37 13.43
C PRO A 107 7.31 -17.11 14.12
N GLY A 108 6.75 -17.27 15.33
CA GLY A 108 6.14 -16.17 16.08
C GLY A 108 4.61 -16.09 16.00
N TYR A 109 3.96 -16.79 15.06
CA TYR A 109 2.50 -16.74 14.86
C TYR A 109 1.79 -18.07 15.16
N ARG A 110 2.33 -18.88 16.10
CA ARG A 110 1.79 -20.22 16.42
C ARG A 110 0.52 -20.20 17.27
N ASP A 111 0.25 -19.07 17.89
CA ASP A 111 -0.96 -18.73 18.62
C ASP A 111 -2.15 -18.43 17.68
N TRP A 112 -1.89 -18.25 16.38
CA TRP A 112 -2.92 -18.12 15.36
C TRP A 112 -3.39 -19.48 14.83
N TYR A 113 -4.68 -19.53 14.50
CA TYR A 113 -5.31 -20.68 13.84
C TYR A 113 -5.77 -20.28 12.43
N PRO A 114 -4.94 -20.49 11.40
CA PRO A 114 -5.28 -20.07 10.04
C PRO A 114 -6.37 -20.94 9.44
N ILE A 115 -7.35 -20.30 8.80
CA ILE A 115 -8.42 -20.96 8.04
C ILE A 115 -8.34 -20.46 6.61
N HIS A 116 -8.13 -21.38 5.68
CA HIS A 116 -8.11 -21.11 4.25
C HIS A 116 -9.48 -21.42 3.64
N ILE A 117 -10.08 -20.43 2.98
CA ILE A 117 -11.38 -20.57 2.31
C ILE A 117 -11.11 -20.60 0.80
N THR A 118 -11.39 -21.75 0.19
CA THR A 118 -11.15 -21.95 -1.25
C THR A 118 -12.35 -21.50 -2.08
N ARG A 119 -12.14 -21.43 -3.40
CA ARG A 119 -13.23 -21.28 -4.39
C ARG A 119 -14.39 -22.23 -4.13
N ASP A 120 -14.08 -23.51 -3.91
CA ASP A 120 -15.08 -24.56 -3.78
C ASP A 120 -15.87 -24.41 -2.47
N ASP A 121 -15.22 -23.95 -1.39
CA ASP A 121 -15.90 -23.59 -0.15
C ASP A 121 -16.88 -22.44 -0.35
N MET A 122 -16.46 -21.39 -1.09
CA MET A 122 -17.31 -20.23 -1.40
C MET A 122 -18.52 -20.61 -2.27
N ILE A 123 -18.32 -21.49 -3.26
CA ILE A 123 -19.39 -22.00 -4.11
C ILE A 123 -20.36 -22.85 -3.26
N LYS A 124 -19.84 -23.77 -2.46
CA LYS A 124 -20.64 -24.65 -1.60
C LYS A 124 -21.46 -23.86 -0.58
N ALA A 125 -20.90 -22.78 -0.05
CA ALA A 125 -21.59 -21.89 0.89
C ALA A 125 -22.56 -20.90 0.20
N GLY A 126 -22.59 -20.86 -1.14
CA GLY A 126 -23.46 -19.98 -1.91
C GLY A 126 -23.01 -18.51 -1.95
N PHE A 127 -21.74 -18.24 -1.61
CA PHE A 127 -21.14 -16.91 -1.68
C PHE A 127 -20.44 -16.63 -3.02
N MET A 128 -20.25 -17.65 -3.86
CA MET A 128 -19.72 -17.51 -5.21
C MET A 128 -20.53 -18.33 -6.21
N ASP A 129 -20.80 -17.75 -7.38
CA ASP A 129 -21.41 -18.45 -8.50
C ASP A 129 -20.33 -19.16 -9.34
N ALA A 130 -20.52 -20.46 -9.60
CA ALA A 130 -19.55 -21.26 -10.35
C ALA A 130 -19.35 -20.76 -11.78
N LYS A 131 -20.42 -20.26 -12.42
CA LYS A 131 -20.33 -19.70 -13.78
C LYS A 131 -19.56 -18.38 -13.78
N TRP A 132 -19.72 -17.56 -12.75
CA TRP A 132 -18.92 -16.35 -12.57
C TRP A 132 -17.43 -16.67 -12.44
N ALA A 133 -17.06 -17.65 -11.60
CA ALA A 133 -15.67 -18.09 -11.45
C ALA A 133 -15.08 -18.57 -12.80
N HIS A 134 -15.85 -19.36 -13.55
CA HIS A 134 -15.45 -19.82 -14.89
C HIS A 134 -15.25 -18.66 -15.87
N ASN A 135 -16.13 -17.66 -15.87
CA ASN A 135 -15.98 -16.49 -16.75
C ASN A 135 -14.71 -15.67 -16.40
N ARG A 136 -14.33 -15.62 -15.13
CA ARG A 136 -13.08 -14.94 -14.70
C ARG A 136 -11.85 -15.73 -15.10
N LEU A 137 -11.92 -17.07 -15.09
CA LEU A 137 -10.86 -17.92 -15.62
C LEU A 137 -10.59 -17.63 -17.09
N LEU A 138 -11.65 -17.53 -17.91
CA LEU A 138 -11.53 -17.20 -19.33
C LEU A 138 -11.01 -15.79 -19.58
N GLN A 139 -11.34 -14.84 -18.71
CA GLN A 139 -10.94 -13.44 -18.88
C GLN A 139 -9.50 -13.17 -18.43
N TRP A 140 -9.11 -13.69 -17.26
CA TRP A 140 -7.84 -13.37 -16.62
C TRP A 140 -6.77 -14.43 -16.87
N GLY A 141 -7.16 -15.69 -17.10
CA GLY A 141 -6.26 -16.82 -17.15
C GLY A 141 -5.99 -17.44 -15.77
N ALA A 142 -5.70 -18.74 -15.75
CA ALA A 142 -5.51 -19.52 -14.51
C ALA A 142 -4.32 -19.05 -13.68
N ASP A 143 -3.24 -18.64 -14.36
CA ASP A 143 -1.98 -18.26 -13.73
C ASP A 143 -1.92 -16.77 -13.33
N ASN A 144 -2.98 -16.01 -13.63
CA ASN A 144 -3.00 -14.60 -13.30
C ASN A 144 -3.18 -14.39 -11.79
N PRO A 145 -2.34 -13.58 -11.11
CA PRO A 145 -2.44 -13.36 -9.66
C PRO A 145 -3.81 -12.85 -9.21
N LYS A 146 -4.51 -12.07 -10.06
CA LYS A 146 -5.87 -11.61 -9.78
C LYS A 146 -6.87 -12.78 -9.72
N TYR A 147 -6.71 -13.76 -10.60
CA TYR A 147 -7.54 -14.97 -10.57
C TYR A 147 -7.24 -15.81 -9.33
N LEU A 148 -5.96 -16.07 -9.06
CA LEU A 148 -5.53 -16.84 -7.88
C LEU A 148 -6.02 -16.22 -6.58
N ASN A 149 -5.80 -14.91 -6.38
CA ASN A 149 -6.16 -14.20 -5.16
C ASN A 149 -7.69 -14.10 -4.95
N HIS A 150 -8.45 -13.72 -5.99
CA HIS A 150 -9.88 -13.41 -5.83
C HIS A 150 -10.83 -14.59 -6.11
N ILE A 151 -10.36 -15.62 -6.81
CA ILE A 151 -11.19 -16.78 -7.19
C ILE A 151 -10.74 -18.03 -6.44
N GLU A 152 -9.49 -18.46 -6.63
CA GLU A 152 -8.96 -19.68 -5.99
C GLU A 152 -8.76 -19.50 -4.49
N GLY A 153 -8.57 -18.26 -4.05
CA GLY A 153 -8.25 -17.95 -2.66
C GLY A 153 -6.80 -18.30 -2.34
N GLU A 154 -5.90 -18.18 -3.30
CA GLU A 154 -4.47 -18.47 -3.14
C GLU A 154 -3.66 -17.18 -3.04
N PHE A 155 -2.60 -17.16 -2.23
CA PHE A 155 -1.65 -16.04 -2.26
C PHE A 155 -0.76 -16.15 -3.51
N ALA A 156 -0.76 -15.12 -4.34
CA ALA A 156 0.05 -15.04 -5.55
C ALA A 156 0.99 -13.83 -5.52
N ASN A 157 2.24 -14.05 -5.92
CA ASN A 157 3.19 -12.96 -6.19
C ASN A 157 2.81 -12.21 -7.47
N ASP A 158 3.43 -11.04 -7.66
CA ASP A 158 3.17 -10.16 -8.78
C ASP A 158 3.18 -10.88 -10.14
N ASP A 159 2.38 -10.35 -11.06
CA ASP A 159 2.26 -10.84 -12.43
C ASP A 159 3.66 -10.93 -13.07
N PRO A 160 4.02 -11.99 -13.82
CA PRO A 160 5.32 -12.09 -14.50
C PRO A 160 5.64 -10.91 -15.42
N SER A 161 4.62 -10.14 -15.84
CA SER A 161 4.77 -8.88 -16.59
C SER A 161 5.25 -7.68 -15.75
N VAL A 162 5.26 -7.80 -14.42
CA VAL A 162 5.75 -6.77 -13.49
C VAL A 162 7.27 -6.86 -13.42
N ILE A 163 7.93 -5.84 -13.97
CA ILE A 163 9.40 -5.76 -14.02
C ILE A 163 9.99 -5.27 -12.67
N ILE A 164 9.19 -4.57 -11.86
CA ILE A 164 9.58 -4.10 -10.52
C ILE A 164 8.60 -4.69 -9.49
N PRO A 165 8.90 -5.85 -8.90
CA PRO A 165 8.06 -6.48 -7.89
C PRO A 165 7.89 -5.61 -6.64
N PHE A 166 6.72 -5.65 -6.03
CA PHE A 166 6.41 -4.89 -4.82
C PHE A 166 7.37 -5.21 -3.67
N HIS A 167 7.79 -6.49 -3.54
CA HIS A 167 8.73 -6.89 -2.50
C HIS A 167 10.15 -6.28 -2.68
N TRP A 168 10.52 -5.80 -3.88
CA TRP A 168 11.76 -5.02 -4.06
C TRP A 168 11.62 -3.61 -3.48
N VAL A 169 10.46 -3.00 -3.70
CA VAL A 169 10.12 -1.66 -3.19
C VAL A 169 10.06 -1.69 -1.66
N SER A 170 9.40 -2.68 -1.06
CA SER A 170 9.36 -2.85 0.39
C SER A 170 10.77 -3.00 0.98
N LYS A 171 11.62 -3.88 0.45
CA LYS A 171 13.02 -3.99 0.91
C LYS A 171 13.82 -2.70 0.70
N ALA A 172 13.50 -1.89 -0.32
CA ALA A 172 14.14 -0.59 -0.53
C ALA A 172 13.73 0.43 0.52
N LYS A 173 12.46 0.43 0.94
CA LYS A 173 11.96 1.22 2.08
C LYS A 173 12.68 0.83 3.38
N ASP A 174 12.84 -0.47 3.65
CA ASP A 174 13.53 -0.94 4.87
C ASP A 174 14.98 -0.44 4.91
N ARG A 175 15.73 -0.60 3.81
CA ARG A 175 17.10 -0.05 3.70
C ARG A 175 17.14 1.46 3.90
N TRP A 176 16.13 2.18 3.42
CA TRP A 176 16.04 3.63 3.61
C TRP A 176 15.83 3.98 5.09
N LEU A 177 14.92 3.29 5.79
CA LEU A 177 14.67 3.48 7.22
C LEU A 177 15.92 3.18 8.06
N ASP A 178 16.66 2.12 7.72
CA ASP A 178 17.93 1.78 8.37
C ASP A 178 18.97 2.92 8.19
N MET A 179 19.06 3.48 6.98
CA MET A 179 19.96 4.61 6.70
C MET A 179 19.54 5.89 7.42
N GLU A 180 18.24 6.14 7.56
CA GLU A 180 17.70 7.28 8.31
C GLU A 180 18.04 7.15 9.79
N ALA A 181 17.75 5.99 10.40
CA ALA A 181 18.05 5.70 11.79
C ALA A 181 19.56 5.78 12.10
N ALA A 182 20.41 5.36 11.16
CA ALA A 182 21.87 5.48 11.29
C ALA A 182 22.41 6.89 11.01
N GLY A 183 21.57 7.83 10.51
CA GLY A 183 21.99 9.17 10.12
C GLY A 183 22.93 9.19 8.89
N THR A 184 22.89 8.15 8.05
CA THR A 184 23.78 7.95 6.90
C THR A 184 23.16 8.37 5.57
N LEU A 185 22.02 9.05 5.57
CA LEU A 185 21.39 9.54 4.35
C LEU A 185 22.28 10.58 3.63
N PRO A 186 22.43 10.49 2.30
CA PRO A 186 23.19 11.46 1.52
C PRO A 186 22.53 12.85 1.56
N ARG A 187 23.35 13.91 1.58
CA ARG A 187 22.88 15.30 1.74
C ARG A 187 22.65 16.05 0.44
N TYR A 188 23.38 15.72 -0.61
CA TYR A 188 23.36 16.45 -1.89
C TYR A 188 22.97 15.51 -3.03
N PRO A 189 22.08 15.94 -3.93
CA PRO A 189 21.68 15.13 -5.07
C PRO A 189 22.86 14.98 -6.03
N ASN A 190 22.94 13.84 -6.70
CA ASN A 190 23.94 13.56 -7.73
C ASN A 190 23.35 13.54 -9.14
N ALA A 191 22.03 13.43 -9.30
CA ALA A 191 21.33 13.61 -10.58
C ALA A 191 19.87 14.01 -10.36
N ILE A 192 19.26 14.59 -11.40
CA ILE A 192 17.85 14.97 -11.42
C ILE A 192 17.17 14.30 -12.62
N GLY A 193 16.07 13.60 -12.40
CA GLY A 193 15.17 13.10 -13.44
C GLY A 193 13.97 14.03 -13.60
N VAL A 194 13.59 14.33 -14.84
CA VAL A 194 12.47 15.22 -15.16
C VAL A 194 11.57 14.54 -16.20
N ASP A 195 10.31 14.29 -15.81
CA ASP A 195 9.25 13.82 -16.68
C ASP A 195 8.21 14.94 -16.84
N CYS A 196 8.08 15.44 -18.06
CA CYS A 196 7.29 16.62 -18.37
C CYS A 196 5.90 16.22 -18.89
N ALA A 197 4.88 16.49 -18.08
CA ALA A 197 3.49 16.32 -18.50
C ALA A 197 3.03 17.47 -19.40
N TRP A 198 1.97 17.22 -20.19
CA TRP A 198 1.35 18.22 -21.04
C TRP A 198 -0.16 18.32 -20.79
N GLY A 199 -0.54 19.24 -19.91
CA GLY A 199 -1.95 19.56 -19.64
C GLY A 199 -2.76 18.38 -19.12
N GLY A 200 -4.03 18.63 -18.80
CA GLY A 200 -4.91 17.57 -18.28
C GLY A 200 -4.64 17.22 -16.81
N GLU A 201 -4.88 15.95 -16.45
CA GLU A 201 -4.74 15.44 -15.08
C GLU A 201 -3.30 14.98 -14.75
N ASP A 202 -2.44 14.86 -15.77
CA ASP A 202 -1.06 14.43 -15.60
C ASP A 202 -0.19 15.57 -15.04
N ARG A 203 0.77 15.20 -14.20
CA ARG A 203 1.65 16.13 -13.48
C ARG A 203 3.09 15.98 -13.92
N THR A 204 3.80 17.09 -14.03
CA THR A 204 5.26 17.09 -14.24
C THR A 204 5.94 16.59 -12.97
N VAL A 205 6.87 15.64 -13.11
CA VAL A 205 7.59 15.02 -11.99
C VAL A 205 9.07 15.37 -12.08
N ILE A 206 9.61 15.91 -10.99
CA ILE A 206 11.04 16.17 -10.82
C ILE A 206 11.54 15.32 -9.65
N CYS A 207 12.41 14.35 -9.95
CA CYS A 207 12.98 13.41 -8.99
C CYS A 207 14.44 13.76 -8.70
N LEU A 208 14.78 14.01 -7.44
CA LEU A 208 16.16 14.19 -7.01
C LEU A 208 16.71 12.85 -6.53
N THR A 209 17.78 12.42 -7.19
CA THR A 209 18.48 11.18 -6.85
C THR A 209 19.75 11.49 -6.10
N TYR A 210 20.07 10.61 -5.15
CA TYR A 210 21.19 10.71 -4.24
C TYR A 210 21.91 9.35 -4.21
N ASN A 211 22.76 9.11 -5.21
CA ASN A 211 23.38 7.83 -5.47
C ASN A 211 22.32 6.73 -5.68
N ASN A 212 22.17 5.82 -4.74
CA ASN A 212 21.22 4.71 -4.76
C ASN A 212 19.92 5.00 -4.00
N VAL A 213 19.66 6.26 -3.64
CA VAL A 213 18.50 6.68 -2.84
C VAL A 213 17.74 7.80 -3.54
N VAL A 214 16.41 7.78 -3.43
CA VAL A 214 15.54 8.90 -3.82
C VAL A 214 15.03 9.55 -2.53
N LEU A 215 15.29 10.85 -2.36
CA LEU A 215 14.86 11.59 -1.15
C LEU A 215 13.78 12.62 -1.41
N SER A 216 13.62 13.09 -2.65
CA SER A 216 12.53 14.00 -2.96
C SER A 216 11.99 13.80 -4.37
N ILE A 217 10.66 13.79 -4.45
CA ILE A 217 9.89 13.78 -5.68
C ILE A 217 8.97 14.99 -5.61
N HIS A 218 9.14 15.90 -6.56
CA HIS A 218 8.32 17.10 -6.67
C HIS A 218 7.36 16.91 -7.84
N THR A 219 6.06 17.06 -7.57
CA THR A 219 5.02 16.99 -8.59
C THR A 219 4.39 18.36 -8.79
N TYR A 220 4.24 18.77 -10.03
CA TYR A 220 3.62 20.04 -10.40
C TYR A 220 2.47 19.79 -11.35
N ASP A 221 1.34 20.44 -11.10
CA ASP A 221 0.27 20.54 -12.09
C ASP A 221 0.76 21.27 -13.34
N TYR A 222 -0.08 21.37 -14.37
CA TYR A 222 0.28 22.00 -15.63
C TYR A 222 1.01 23.33 -15.45
N ARG A 223 2.16 23.41 -16.11
CA ARG A 223 3.01 24.60 -16.24
C ARG A 223 3.55 24.63 -17.65
N ASP A 224 3.84 25.82 -18.16
CA ASP A 224 4.54 25.92 -19.44
C ASP A 224 6.00 25.43 -19.31
N THR A 225 6.69 25.31 -20.45
CA THR A 225 8.06 24.80 -20.51
C THR A 225 9.05 25.70 -19.76
N MET A 226 8.82 27.01 -19.70
CA MET A 226 9.70 27.96 -19.03
C MET A 226 9.51 27.90 -17.51
N GLU A 227 8.26 27.83 -17.06
CA GLU A 227 7.93 27.64 -15.64
C GLU A 227 8.45 26.30 -15.12
N SER A 228 8.33 25.23 -15.90
CA SER A 228 8.86 23.90 -15.57
C SER A 228 10.38 23.90 -15.48
N ALA A 229 11.08 24.51 -16.46
CA ALA A 229 12.52 24.71 -16.40
C ALA A 229 12.93 25.55 -15.16
N GLY A 230 12.15 26.57 -14.82
CA GLY A 230 12.36 27.37 -13.61
C GLY A 230 12.32 26.55 -12.32
N GLN A 231 11.42 25.56 -12.21
CA GLN A 231 11.39 24.65 -11.06
C GLN A 231 12.64 23.77 -10.99
N VAL A 232 13.06 23.21 -12.11
CA VAL A 232 14.29 22.41 -12.18
C VAL A 232 15.51 23.26 -11.81
N ILE A 233 15.61 24.49 -12.31
CA ILE A 233 16.67 25.46 -11.96
C ILE A 233 16.70 25.72 -10.46
N MET A 234 15.54 25.92 -9.83
CA MET A 234 15.48 26.17 -8.38
C MET A 234 15.98 24.98 -7.55
N LEU A 235 15.74 23.75 -8.02
CA LEU A 235 16.19 22.52 -7.38
C LEU A 235 17.68 22.25 -7.66
N ALA A 236 18.18 22.60 -8.84
CA ALA A 236 19.57 22.42 -9.27
C ALA A 236 20.50 23.60 -8.91
N LYS A 237 19.99 24.69 -8.31
CA LYS A 237 20.71 25.97 -8.18
C LYS A 237 22.07 25.89 -7.47
N TYR A 238 22.26 24.88 -6.61
CA TYR A 238 23.50 24.69 -5.85
C TYR A 238 24.58 23.91 -6.59
N ASN A 239 24.23 23.21 -7.67
CA ASN A 239 25.17 22.46 -8.49
C ASN A 239 24.65 22.32 -9.92
N LYS A 240 25.22 23.10 -10.84
CA LYS A 240 24.85 23.07 -12.26
C LYS A 240 25.45 21.88 -13.02
N ASP A 241 26.44 21.22 -12.43
CA ASP A 241 27.24 20.18 -13.09
C ASP A 241 26.62 18.79 -12.91
N ILE A 242 25.67 18.61 -11.98
CA ILE A 242 24.95 17.33 -11.88
C ILE A 242 24.11 17.10 -13.14
N PRO A 243 24.07 15.86 -13.66
CA PRO A 243 23.24 15.53 -14.80
C PRO A 243 21.76 15.74 -14.50
N ILE A 244 21.10 16.51 -15.35
CA ILE A 244 19.64 16.66 -15.40
C ILE A 244 19.14 15.88 -16.61
N VAL A 245 18.52 14.74 -16.36
CA VAL A 245 17.95 13.87 -17.38
C VAL A 245 16.50 14.27 -17.61
N VAL A 246 16.18 14.74 -18.81
CA VAL A 246 14.84 15.21 -19.17
C VAL A 246 14.26 14.28 -20.23
N ASP A 247 13.06 13.74 -19.98
CA ASP A 247 12.31 13.07 -21.05
C ASP A 247 11.90 14.09 -22.10
N VAL A 248 12.51 14.00 -23.28
CA VAL A 248 12.27 14.95 -24.37
C VAL A 248 11.14 14.54 -25.30
N ILE A 249 10.49 13.38 -25.05
CA ILE A 249 9.32 12.99 -25.84
C ILE A 249 8.18 13.96 -25.52
N GLY A 250 7.75 14.71 -26.54
CA GLY A 250 6.69 15.69 -26.40
C GLY A 250 7.18 17.01 -25.79
N TRP A 251 6.66 17.37 -24.61
CA TRP A 251 6.79 18.72 -24.05
C TRP A 251 8.16 19.00 -23.40
N GLY A 252 8.88 17.96 -23.00
CA GLY A 252 10.16 18.11 -22.32
C GLY A 252 11.30 18.64 -23.20
N ALA A 253 11.15 18.63 -24.53
CA ALA A 253 12.13 19.25 -25.44
C ALA A 253 12.33 20.75 -25.15
N GLY A 254 11.23 21.48 -24.86
CA GLY A 254 11.32 22.91 -24.51
C GLY A 254 11.95 23.15 -23.14
N VAL A 255 11.71 22.24 -22.18
CA VAL A 255 12.34 22.28 -20.84
C VAL A 255 13.84 22.02 -20.96
N HIS A 256 14.23 21.00 -21.74
CA HIS A 256 15.62 20.69 -22.05
C HIS A 256 16.35 21.89 -22.65
N ASP A 257 15.79 22.52 -23.69
CA ASP A 257 16.43 23.64 -24.38
C ASP A 257 16.59 24.85 -23.47
N SER A 258 15.59 25.16 -22.64
CA SER A 258 15.64 26.24 -21.65
C SER A 258 16.74 26.02 -20.60
N LEU A 259 16.86 24.79 -20.09
CA LEU A 259 17.89 24.41 -19.12
C LEU A 259 19.29 24.47 -19.72
N LYS A 260 19.45 23.96 -20.95
CA LYS A 260 20.71 24.01 -21.69
C LYS A 260 21.15 25.46 -21.96
N HIS A 261 20.22 26.33 -22.36
CA HIS A 261 20.49 27.75 -22.56
C HIS A 261 20.89 28.46 -21.25
N SER A 262 20.40 27.97 -20.12
CA SER A 262 20.73 28.47 -18.77
C SER A 262 22.06 27.92 -18.21
N GLY A 263 22.80 27.14 -19.01
CA GLY A 263 24.13 26.62 -18.70
C GLY A 263 24.15 25.45 -17.71
N TYR A 264 23.10 24.64 -17.67
CA TYR A 264 23.06 23.40 -16.87
C TYR A 264 23.57 22.20 -17.66
N ASN A 265 24.07 21.18 -16.96
CA ASN A 265 24.39 19.88 -17.52
C ASN A 265 23.11 19.07 -17.76
N VAL A 266 22.57 19.11 -18.99
CA VAL A 266 21.31 18.48 -19.35
C VAL A 266 21.53 17.33 -20.33
N ILE A 267 20.87 16.21 -20.09
CA ILE A 267 20.88 15.01 -20.90
C ILE A 267 19.45 14.76 -21.40
N ALA A 268 19.29 14.65 -22.71
CA ALA A 268 18.01 14.27 -23.31
C ALA A 268 17.80 12.75 -23.15
N PHE A 269 16.67 12.36 -22.57
CA PHE A 269 16.19 10.99 -22.54
C PHE A 269 15.08 10.81 -23.57
N ASN A 270 15.22 9.81 -24.44
CA ASN A 270 14.21 9.45 -25.42
C ASN A 270 13.83 7.98 -25.20
N ALA A 271 12.67 7.74 -24.59
CA ALA A 271 12.19 6.39 -24.30
C ALA A 271 11.97 5.52 -25.56
N GLY A 272 11.76 6.13 -26.74
CA GLY A 272 11.66 5.44 -28.02
C GLY A 272 12.99 5.29 -28.76
N GLY A 273 14.07 5.78 -28.18
CA GLY A 273 15.42 5.66 -28.72
C GLY A 273 15.92 4.21 -28.71
N LYS A 274 16.87 3.91 -29.60
CA LYS A 274 17.63 2.65 -29.51
C LYS A 274 18.51 2.69 -28.27
N SER A 275 18.70 1.53 -27.64
CA SER A 275 19.70 1.39 -26.59
C SER A 275 21.10 1.45 -27.20
N ASP A 276 22.04 2.11 -26.52
CA ASP A 276 23.45 2.08 -26.90
C ASP A 276 24.09 0.68 -26.70
N LEU A 277 23.35 -0.27 -26.09
CA LEU A 277 23.78 -1.66 -25.84
C LEU A 277 23.36 -2.65 -26.93
N THR A 278 22.74 -2.19 -28.02
CA THR A 278 22.43 -3.06 -29.17
C THR A 278 23.42 -2.82 -30.31
N GLU A 279 24.48 -3.62 -30.34
CA GLU A 279 25.13 -4.03 -31.61
C GLU A 279 24.25 -5.02 -32.37
#